data_AF-A0A0B3BP55-F1
#
_entry.id   AF-A0A0B3BP55-F1
#
_cell.length_a   1.000
_cell.length_b   1.000
_cell.length_c   1.000
_cell.angle_alpha   90.00
_cell.angle_beta   90.00
_cell.angle_gamma   90.00
#
_symmetry.space_group_name_H-M   'P 1'
#
loop_
_entity.id
_entity.type
_entity.pdbx_description
1 polymer ?
#
loop_
_entity_poly.entity_id
_entity_poly.type
_entity_poly.pdbx_seq_one_letter_code
_entity_poly.pdbx_strand_id
1 'polypeptide(L)'
;MFRPLSTLCGLALALPLFAQNAEPEIILHQEGLQIDVQPMGKPLQALDGELLGVRAVKVINHGEQTVVCEFQVPAEVRSTTPPVPFRIAPGAQVVERVPGDYAPGQPYAELRCSHAP
;
A
#
# COMPACT_ATOMS: atom_id res chain seq x y z
N MET A 1 64.78 -9.05 -23.36
CA MET A 1 64.07 -9.84 -22.33
C MET A 1 63.36 -8.86 -21.41
N PHE A 2 62.09 -8.52 -21.68
CA PHE A 2 61.10 -7.99 -20.73
C PHE A 2 59.73 -8.02 -21.44
N ARG A 3 58.71 -8.43 -20.70
CA ARG A 3 57.41 -8.93 -21.16
C ARG A 3 56.31 -7.84 -20.93
N PRO A 4 55.03 -8.13 -21.23
CA PRO A 4 54.06 -7.30 -21.98
C PRO A 4 53.18 -6.42 -21.07
N LEU A 5 52.27 -5.61 -21.60
CA LEU A 5 51.04 -5.11 -20.92
C LEU A 5 50.34 -4.14 -21.91
N SER A 6 49.03 -4.06 -22.13
CA SER A 6 47.87 -4.85 -21.72
C SER A 6 46.71 -4.39 -22.61
N THR A 7 45.93 -5.35 -23.09
CA THR A 7 44.65 -5.19 -23.75
C THR A 7 43.66 -4.48 -22.81
N LEU A 8 43.23 -3.26 -23.12
CA LEU A 8 42.11 -2.62 -22.42
C LEU A 8 40.79 -3.22 -22.94
N CYS A 9 40.27 -4.17 -22.17
CA CYS A 9 38.91 -4.67 -22.31
C CYS A 9 37.95 -3.58 -21.78
N GLY A 10 37.23 -2.92 -22.69
CA GLY A 10 36.18 -1.96 -22.35
C GLY A 10 35.02 -2.70 -21.68
N LEU A 11 34.96 -2.61 -20.35
CA LEU A 11 33.83 -3.06 -19.54
C LEU A 11 32.64 -2.13 -19.82
N ALA A 12 31.72 -2.54 -20.70
CA ALA A 12 30.40 -1.94 -20.76
C ALA A 12 29.64 -2.38 -19.50
N LEU A 13 29.52 -1.46 -18.54
CA LEU A 13 28.72 -1.60 -17.34
C LEU A 13 27.26 -1.85 -17.74
N ALA A 14 26.83 -3.10 -17.70
CA ALA A 14 25.43 -3.46 -17.63
C ALA A 14 24.90 -2.94 -16.29
N LEU A 15 24.19 -1.81 -16.32
CA LEU A 15 23.42 -1.33 -15.17
C LEU A 15 22.40 -2.42 -14.82
N PRO A 16 22.36 -2.95 -13.59
CA PRO A 16 21.22 -3.72 -13.17
C PRO A 16 20.07 -2.71 -13.12
N LEU A 17 19.14 -2.82 -14.07
CA LEU A 17 17.80 -2.29 -13.88
C LEU A 17 17.32 -2.90 -12.57
N PHE A 18 17.30 -2.08 -11.52
CA PHE A 18 16.56 -2.36 -10.30
C PHE A 18 15.12 -2.60 -10.77
N ALA A 19 14.77 -3.86 -10.99
CA ALA A 19 13.41 -4.30 -11.16
C ALA A 19 12.73 -3.95 -9.84
N GLN A 20 12.07 -2.81 -9.87
CA GLN A 20 11.30 -2.22 -8.80
C GLN A 20 10.36 -3.31 -8.31
N ASN A 21 10.54 -3.70 -7.05
CA ASN A 21 9.63 -4.60 -6.37
C ASN A 21 8.34 -3.81 -6.18
N ALA A 22 7.51 -3.74 -7.21
CA ALA A 22 6.22 -3.05 -7.20
C ALA A 22 5.21 -3.91 -6.43
N GLU A 23 5.48 -4.12 -5.15
CA GLU A 23 4.45 -4.23 -4.14
C GLU A 23 4.02 -2.77 -3.84
N PRO A 24 2.84 -2.49 -3.31
CA PRO A 24 1.52 -2.76 -3.87
C PRO A 24 0.55 -1.58 -3.67
N GLU A 25 -0.21 -1.26 -4.70
CA GLU A 25 -0.94 0.00 -4.78
C GLU A 25 -2.32 -0.08 -4.10
N ILE A 26 -2.63 0.89 -3.23
CA ILE A 26 -4.00 1.17 -2.79
C ILE A 26 -4.53 2.28 -3.69
N ILE A 27 -5.66 2.05 -4.36
CA ILE A 27 -6.31 3.11 -5.15
C ILE A 27 -7.18 3.92 -4.21
N LEU A 28 -6.85 5.20 -4.04
CA LEU A 28 -7.51 6.10 -3.10
C LEU A 28 -8.42 7.09 -3.84
N HIS A 29 -9.71 7.05 -3.49
CA HIS A 29 -10.73 7.96 -4.00
C HIS A 29 -11.09 8.98 -2.90
N GLN A 30 -10.59 10.22 -3.01
CA GLN A 30 -10.59 11.20 -1.92
C GLN A 30 -10.77 12.68 -2.34
N GLU A 31 -11.75 12.98 -3.19
CA GLU A 31 -11.95 14.33 -3.74
C GLU A 31 -11.99 15.43 -2.66
N GLY A 32 -10.99 16.33 -2.68
CA GLY A 32 -10.91 17.48 -1.79
C GLY A 32 -10.52 17.18 -0.33
N LEU A 33 -10.18 15.93 0.01
CA LEU A 33 -9.78 15.54 1.37
C LEU A 33 -8.26 15.60 1.56
N GLN A 34 -7.83 15.96 2.76
CA GLN A 34 -6.42 15.94 3.18
C GLN A 34 -6.13 14.62 3.91
N ILE A 35 -6.12 13.51 3.17
CA ILE A 35 -5.89 12.16 3.72
C ILE A 35 -4.63 11.57 3.08
N ASP A 36 -3.82 10.92 3.92
CA ASP A 36 -2.65 10.14 3.51
C ASP A 36 -2.89 8.64 3.78
N VAL A 37 -2.47 7.79 2.85
CA VAL A 37 -2.63 6.33 2.94
C VAL A 37 -1.30 5.66 2.73
N GLN A 38 -0.87 4.91 3.76
CA GLN A 38 0.41 4.23 3.78
C GLN A 38 0.17 2.71 3.81
N PRO A 39 0.43 2.00 2.69
CA PRO A 39 0.42 0.54 2.68
C PRO A 39 1.49 0.01 3.65
N MET A 40 1.10 -0.91 4.52
CA MET A 40 2.00 -1.52 5.51
C MET A 40 2.57 -2.87 5.04
N GLY A 41 2.23 -3.30 3.82
CA GLY A 41 2.55 -4.63 3.32
C GLY A 41 1.87 -5.72 4.14
N LYS A 42 2.47 -6.91 4.18
CA LYS A 42 2.06 -8.03 5.03
C LYS A 42 3.11 -8.22 6.13
N PRO A 43 2.88 -7.71 7.36
CA PRO A 43 3.86 -7.80 8.43
C PRO A 43 4.21 -9.26 8.71
N LEU A 44 5.51 -9.59 8.59
CA LEU A 44 6.05 -10.92 8.89
C LEU A 44 6.38 -11.11 10.39
N GLN A 45 6.28 -10.03 11.18
CA GLN A 45 6.48 -9.98 12.63
C GLN A 45 5.37 -9.14 13.27
N ALA A 46 5.07 -9.40 14.54
CA ALA A 46 3.82 -8.97 15.16
C ALA A 46 3.79 -7.48 15.45
N LEU A 47 2.93 -6.74 14.77
CA LEU A 47 2.31 -5.54 15.33
C LEU A 47 1.04 -6.01 16.05
N ASP A 48 1.10 -6.05 17.38
CA ASP A 48 -0.04 -6.31 18.27
C ASP A 48 -0.84 -7.61 18.02
N GLY A 49 -0.24 -8.60 17.36
CA GLY A 49 -0.77 -9.96 17.18
C GLY A 49 -1.90 -10.10 16.15
N GLU A 50 -2.76 -9.10 15.97
CA GLU A 50 -3.91 -9.14 15.04
C GLU A 50 -3.55 -8.85 13.57
N LEU A 51 -2.44 -8.14 13.32
CA LEU A 51 -2.00 -7.76 11.97
C LEU A 51 -0.93 -8.68 11.37
N LEU A 52 -0.57 -9.74 12.10
CA LEU A 52 0.40 -10.74 11.65
C LEU A 52 -0.06 -11.44 10.38
N GLY A 53 0.74 -11.38 9.32
CA GLY A 53 0.46 -12.09 8.09
C GLY A 53 -0.77 -11.58 7.32
N VAL A 54 -1.30 -10.42 7.69
CA VAL A 54 -2.45 -9.75 7.08
C VAL A 54 -2.00 -8.44 6.45
N ARG A 55 -2.56 -8.09 5.28
CA ARG A 55 -2.28 -6.79 4.67
C ARG A 55 -2.99 -5.69 5.44
N ALA A 56 -2.28 -4.61 5.74
CA ALA A 56 -2.83 -3.46 6.44
C ALA A 56 -2.47 -2.14 5.76
N VAL A 57 -3.26 -1.12 6.02
CA VAL A 57 -3.00 0.26 5.63
C VAL A 57 -3.10 1.14 6.86
N LYS A 58 -2.23 2.14 6.95
CA LYS A 58 -2.40 3.25 7.87
C LYS A 58 -3.01 4.42 7.10
N VAL A 59 -4.12 4.95 7.60
CA VAL A 59 -4.82 6.11 7.03
C VAL A 59 -4.73 7.26 8.02
N ILE A 60 -4.28 8.43 7.55
CA ILE A 60 -4.05 9.61 8.38
C ILE A 60 -4.92 10.75 7.85
N ASN A 61 -5.68 11.40 8.74
CA ASN A 61 -6.47 12.58 8.41
C ASN A 61 -5.74 13.85 8.82
N HIS A 62 -5.19 14.57 7.84
CA HIS A 62 -4.55 15.88 8.02
C HIS A 62 -5.55 17.05 7.95
N GLY A 63 -6.83 16.77 7.68
CA GLY A 63 -7.87 17.80 7.59
C GLY A 63 -8.51 18.14 8.94
N GLU A 64 -9.32 19.19 8.92
CA GLU A 64 -10.04 19.74 10.08
C GLU A 64 -11.41 19.08 10.34
N GLN A 65 -11.84 18.16 9.47
CA GLN A 65 -13.15 17.50 9.54
C GLN A 65 -13.01 15.99 9.68
N THR A 66 -13.98 15.35 10.34
CA THR A 66 -14.02 13.88 10.39
C THR A 66 -14.26 13.32 9.00
N VAL A 67 -13.49 12.30 8.63
CA VAL A 67 -13.61 11.56 7.38
C VAL A 67 -14.16 10.16 7.66
N VAL A 68 -14.96 9.64 6.74
CA VAL A 68 -15.39 8.24 6.70
C VAL A 68 -14.73 7.59 5.50
N CYS A 69 -14.07 6.46 5.70
CA CYS A 69 -13.47 5.68 4.62
C CYS A 69 -14.07 4.28 4.57
N GLU A 70 -14.23 3.73 3.38
CA GLU A 70 -14.76 2.39 3.13
C GLU A 70 -14.00 1.70 2.00
N PHE A 71 -13.56 0.47 2.25
CA PHE A 71 -12.98 -0.36 1.21
C PHE A 71 -14.05 -0.79 0.20
N GLN A 72 -13.77 -0.54 -1.08
CA GLN A 72 -14.60 -1.01 -2.17
C GLN A 72 -14.13 -2.42 -2.55
N VAL A 73 -15.01 -3.40 -2.42
CA VAL A 73 -14.75 -4.79 -2.78
C VAL A 73 -15.75 -5.18 -3.87
N PRO A 74 -15.29 -5.59 -5.07
CA PRO A 74 -16.18 -6.02 -6.14
C PRO A 74 -17.11 -7.15 -5.68
N ALA A 75 -18.34 -7.15 -6.17
CA ALA A 75 -19.38 -8.07 -5.70
C ALA A 75 -18.99 -9.54 -5.90
N GLU A 76 -18.27 -9.82 -6.98
CA GLU A 76 -17.76 -11.14 -7.38
C GLU A 76 -16.70 -11.74 -6.44
N VAL A 77 -16.02 -10.90 -5.64
CA VAL A 77 -14.99 -11.34 -4.68
C VAL A 77 -15.34 -10.99 -3.23
N ARG A 78 -16.51 -10.40 -3.01
CA ARG A 78 -16.97 -9.99 -1.68
C ARG A 78 -17.20 -11.24 -0.83
N SER A 79 -16.55 -11.28 0.33
CA SER A 79 -16.94 -12.20 1.40
C SER A 79 -18.41 -11.96 1.77
N THR A 80 -19.07 -12.94 2.38
CA THR A 80 -20.46 -12.81 2.87
C THR A 80 -20.66 -11.63 3.82
N THR A 81 -19.56 -11.14 4.43
CA THR A 81 -19.54 -9.95 5.26
C THR A 81 -18.87 -8.79 4.51
N PRO A 82 -19.59 -7.67 4.28
CA PRO A 82 -19.03 -6.48 3.65
C PRO A 82 -17.99 -5.79 4.54
N PRO A 83 -17.00 -5.07 3.95
CA PRO A 83 -16.17 -4.14 4.73
C PRO A 83 -17.06 -3.10 5.40
N VAL A 84 -16.75 -2.76 6.66
CA VAL A 84 -17.48 -1.73 7.41
C VAL A 84 -16.76 -0.39 7.23
N PRO A 85 -17.48 0.72 6.95
CA PRO A 85 -16.88 2.04 6.94
C PRO A 85 -16.27 2.40 8.30
N PHE A 86 -15.11 3.03 8.30
CA PHE A 86 -14.40 3.47 9.50
C PHE A 86 -14.25 5.00 9.50
N ARG A 87 -14.24 5.60 10.70
CA ARG A 87 -14.17 7.06 10.89
C ARG A 87 -12.78 7.48 11.35
N ILE A 88 -12.29 8.60 10.83
CA ILE A 88 -11.00 9.17 11.19
C ILE A 88 -11.21 10.62 11.61
N ALA A 89 -11.02 10.91 12.90
CA ALA A 89 -11.12 12.25 13.43
C ALA A 89 -10.04 13.18 12.85
N PRO A 90 -10.21 14.51 12.91
CA PRO A 90 -9.18 15.48 12.53
C PRO A 90 -7.85 15.21 13.25
N GLY A 91 -6.74 15.18 12.50
CA GLY A 91 -5.40 14.93 13.03
C GLY A 91 -5.14 13.49 13.49
N ALA A 92 -6.12 12.58 13.38
CA ALA A 92 -5.99 11.20 13.83
C ALA A 92 -5.47 10.27 12.74
N GLN A 93 -5.04 9.08 13.16
CA GLN A 93 -4.67 7.98 12.28
C GLN A 93 -5.37 6.69 12.72
N VAL A 94 -5.66 5.82 11.76
CA VAL A 94 -6.19 4.48 12.00
C VAL A 94 -5.38 3.48 11.16
N VAL A 95 -5.15 2.30 11.70
CA VAL A 95 -4.62 1.16 10.95
C VAL A 95 -5.77 0.21 10.68
N GLU A 96 -6.01 -0.06 9.40
CA GLU A 96 -7.08 -0.96 8.97
C GLU A 96 -6.55 -2.16 8.21
N ARG A 97 -7.23 -3.28 8.43
CA ARG A 97 -7.00 -4.51 7.68
C ARG A 97 -7.56 -4.35 6.27
N VAL A 98 -6.73 -4.66 5.27
CA VAL A 98 -7.16 -4.74 3.88
C VAL A 98 -8.01 -6.01 3.69
N PRO A 99 -9.27 -5.90 3.22
CA PRO A 99 -10.19 -7.04 3.15
C PRO A 99 -9.95 -7.91 1.91
N GLY A 100 -9.75 -9.21 2.09
CA GLY A 100 -9.70 -10.19 1.00
C GLY A 100 -8.30 -10.56 0.52
N ASP A 101 -8.24 -11.54 -0.38
CA ASP A 101 -7.01 -12.12 -0.92
C ASP A 101 -6.79 -11.63 -2.36
N TYR A 102 -6.22 -10.43 -2.49
CA TYR A 102 -5.94 -9.83 -3.79
C TYR A 102 -4.84 -10.57 -4.55
N ALA A 103 -5.06 -10.76 -5.86
CA ALA A 103 -4.14 -11.46 -6.75
C ALA A 103 -2.86 -10.65 -7.01
N PRO A 104 -1.72 -11.31 -7.28
CA PRO A 104 -0.51 -10.63 -7.73
C PRO A 104 -0.75 -9.78 -9.00
N GLY A 105 -0.22 -8.57 -9.03
CA GLY A 105 -0.38 -7.65 -10.17
C GLY A 105 -1.70 -6.87 -10.21
N GLN A 106 -2.49 -6.91 -9.14
CA GLN A 106 -3.66 -6.05 -8.92
C GLN A 106 -3.42 -5.12 -7.71
N PRO A 107 -4.08 -3.95 -7.66
CA PRO A 107 -4.13 -3.13 -6.46
C PRO A 107 -4.57 -3.95 -5.25
N TYR A 108 -4.03 -3.59 -4.10
CA TYR A 108 -4.36 -4.22 -2.83
C TYR A 108 -5.76 -3.92 -2.35
N ALA A 109 -6.34 -2.80 -2.73
CA ALA A 109 -7.74 -2.49 -2.54
C ALA A 109 -8.03 -1.14 -3.16
N GLU A 110 -9.30 -0.86 -3.35
CA GLU A 110 -9.81 0.48 -3.54
C GLU A 110 -10.36 1.01 -2.21
N LEU A 111 -9.98 2.22 -1.83
CA LEU A 111 -10.45 2.89 -0.62
C LEU A 111 -11.16 4.18 -1.01
N ARG A 112 -12.42 4.32 -0.62
CA ARG A 112 -13.20 5.54 -0.84
C ARG A 112 -13.36 6.29 0.46
N CYS A 113 -12.98 7.56 0.47
CA CYS A 113 -13.13 8.44 1.63
C CYS A 113 -14.04 9.62 1.29
N SER A 114 -14.89 10.02 2.23
CA SER A 114 -15.74 11.20 2.15
C SER A 114 -15.81 11.92 3.49
N HIS A 115 -16.24 13.18 3.50
CA HIS A 115 -16.63 13.81 4.75
C HIS A 115 -17.69 12.98 5.47
N ALA A 116 -17.60 12.94 6.80
CA ALA A 116 -18.67 12.37 7.59
C ALA A 116 -19.98 13.16 7.40
N PRO A 117 -21.13 12.47 7.32
CA PRO A 117 -22.43 13.12 7.39
C PRO A 117 -22.67 13.75 8.77
#